data_AF-A0A497IID4-F1
#
_entry.id   AF-A0A497IID4-F1
#
_cell.length_a   1.000
_cell.length_b   1.000
_cell.length_c   1.000
_cell.angle_alpha   90.00
_cell.angle_beta   90.00
_cell.angle_gamma   90.00
#
_symmetry.space_group_name_H-M   'P 1'
#
loop_
_entity.id
_entity.type
_entity.pdbx_description
1 polymer ?
#
loop_
_entity_poly.entity_id
_entity_poly.type
_entity_poly.pdbx_seq_one_letter_code
_entity_poly.pdbx_strand_id
1 'polypeptide(L)'
;MIKIVDVGREGTAVVFEVEFDFRGEIHRLTIKKTVDELLAFENKEAFLDYVKKVVNDKRTELFADLADKFVPLNEDIEAEEVSE
;
A
#
# COMPACT_ATOMS: atom_id res chain seq x y z
N MET A 1 5.09 -6.64 -9.14
CA MET A 1 5.34 -5.58 -10.15
C MET A 1 4.89 -4.22 -9.59
N ILE A 2 5.57 -3.11 -9.88
CA ILE A 2 5.15 -1.73 -9.52
C ILE A 2 5.31 -0.85 -10.76
N LYS A 3 4.31 -0.04 -11.11
CA LYS A 3 4.30 0.80 -12.31
C LYS A 3 3.51 2.10 -12.05
N ILE A 4 4.07 3.24 -12.43
CA ILE A 4 3.31 4.49 -12.55
C ILE A 4 2.53 4.43 -13.86
N VAL A 5 1.20 4.51 -13.79
CA VAL A 5 0.31 4.32 -14.95
C VAL A 5 -0.27 5.62 -15.47
N ASP A 6 -0.43 6.61 -14.61
CA ASP A 6 -0.86 7.95 -15.03
C ASP A 6 -0.20 9.03 -14.18
N VAL A 7 -0.05 10.22 -14.77
CA VAL A 7 0.44 11.41 -14.11
C VAL A 7 -0.47 12.59 -14.47
N GLY A 8 -1.29 13.00 -13.52
CA GLY A 8 -2.19 14.13 -13.63
C GLY A 8 -1.70 15.36 -12.87
N ARG A 9 -2.45 16.45 -13.02
CA ARG A 9 -2.30 17.66 -12.21
C ARG A 9 -3.67 18.07 -11.67
N GLU A 10 -3.71 18.39 -10.39
CA GLU A 10 -4.89 18.89 -9.69
C GLU A 10 -4.50 20.17 -8.95
N GLY A 11 -4.82 21.32 -9.54
CA GLY A 11 -4.37 22.62 -9.03
C GLY A 11 -2.85 22.73 -9.01
N THR A 12 -2.27 22.91 -7.81
CA THR A 12 -0.81 22.97 -7.58
C THR A 12 -0.19 21.61 -7.29
N ALA A 13 -1.00 20.55 -7.20
CA ALA A 13 -0.53 19.19 -6.95
C ALA A 13 -0.32 18.41 -8.25
N VAL A 14 0.71 17.58 -8.25
CA VAL A 14 0.93 16.50 -9.22
C VAL A 14 0.39 15.22 -8.61
N VAL A 15 -0.41 14.51 -9.39
CA VAL A 15 -1.09 13.29 -8.99
C VAL A 15 -0.48 12.13 -9.76
N PHE A 16 0.03 11.13 -9.06
CA PHE A 16 0.61 9.92 -9.65
C PHE A 16 -0.32 8.75 -9.35
N GLU A 17 -0.80 8.08 -10.39
CA GLU A 17 -1.48 6.81 -10.25
C GLU A 17 -0.46 5.69 -10.39
N VAL A 18 -0.36 4.84 -9.37
CA VAL A 18 0.58 3.73 -9.32
C VAL A 18 -0.17 2.42 -9.21
N GLU A 19 0.07 1.53 -10.16
CA GLU A 19 -0.37 0.15 -10.11
C GLU A 19 0.71 -0.73 -9.49
N PHE A 20 0.30 -1.64 -8.62
CA PHE A 20 1.16 -2.67 -8.09
C PHE A 20 0.44 -4.00 -7.99
N ASP A 21 1.18 -5.07 -8.25
CA ASP A 21 0.71 -6.43 -8.03
C ASP A 21 0.89 -6.82 -6.56
N PHE A 22 -0.15 -7.43 -6.00
CA PHE A 22 -0.13 -8.07 -4.69
C PHE A 22 -0.90 -9.40 -4.78
N ARG A 23 -0.19 -10.52 -4.60
CA ARG A 23 -0.76 -11.88 -4.61
C ARG A 23 -1.56 -12.23 -5.88
N GLY A 24 -1.20 -11.68 -7.04
CA GLY A 24 -1.87 -11.93 -8.31
C GLY A 24 -3.02 -10.98 -8.61
N GLU A 25 -3.34 -10.05 -7.70
CA GLU A 25 -4.32 -9.00 -7.90
C GLU A 25 -3.61 -7.65 -8.16
N ILE A 26 -4.15 -6.87 -9.11
CA ILE A 26 -3.63 -5.54 -9.43
C ILE A 26 -4.35 -4.52 -8.57
N HIS A 27 -3.59 -3.85 -7.71
CA HIS A 27 -4.05 -2.75 -6.88
C HIS A 27 -3.58 -1.41 -7.44
N ARG A 28 -4.36 -0.37 -7.18
CA ARG A 28 -4.05 1.02 -7.53
C ARG A 28 -3.92 1.86 -6.28
N LEU A 29 -2.95 2.77 -6.30
CA LEU A 29 -2.80 3.82 -5.30
C LEU A 29 -2.58 5.16 -5.98
N THR A 30 -3.06 6.21 -5.35
CA THR A 30 -2.88 7.58 -5.81
C THR A 30 -1.93 8.31 -4.86
N ILE A 31 -0.81 8.80 -5.37
CA ILE A 31 0.12 9.67 -4.64
C ILE A 31 -0.09 11.10 -5.11
N LYS A 32 -0.46 12.00 -4.20
CA LYS A 32 -0.53 13.44 -4.47
C LYS A 32 0.68 14.12 -3.84
N LYS A 33 1.40 14.92 -4.63
CA LYS A 33 2.55 15.71 -4.20
C LYS A 33 2.51 17.11 -4.81
N THR A 34 2.83 18.12 -4.03
CA THR A 34 3.06 19.46 -4.56
C THR A 34 4.36 19.52 -5.37
N VAL A 35 4.51 20.56 -6.19
CA VAL A 35 5.77 20.78 -6.94
C VAL A 35 6.95 20.95 -5.98
N ASP A 36 6.79 21.69 -4.88
CA ASP A 36 7.82 21.86 -3.86
C ASP A 36 8.24 20.53 -3.22
N GLU A 37 7.28 19.66 -2.89
CA GLU A 37 7.59 18.32 -2.38
C GLU A 37 8.31 17.45 -3.41
N LEU A 38 7.98 17.59 -4.69
CA LEU A 38 8.68 16.86 -5.76
C LEU A 38 10.11 17.36 -5.94
N LEU A 39 10.33 18.68 -5.81
CA LEU A 39 11.66 19.29 -5.87
C LEU A 39 12.50 19.01 -4.62
N ALA A 40 11.88 18.62 -3.51
CA ALA A 40 12.58 18.19 -2.30
C ALA A 40 13.26 16.82 -2.47
N PHE A 41 12.88 16.01 -3.48
CA PHE A 41 13.60 14.80 -3.82
C PHE A 41 14.89 15.15 -4.57
N GLU A 42 16.01 14.62 -4.10
CA GLU A 42 17.34 14.90 -4.68
C GLU A 42 17.43 14.51 -6.16
N ASN A 43 16.72 13.46 -6.56
CA ASN A 43 16.68 12.97 -7.93
C ASN A 43 15.44 12.07 -8.15
N LYS A 44 15.29 11.62 -9.41
CA LYS A 44 14.23 10.69 -9.81
C LYS A 44 14.27 9.36 -9.04
N GLU A 45 15.46 8.84 -8.74
CA GLU A 45 15.60 7.55 -8.04
C GLU A 45 15.09 7.64 -6.61
N ALA A 46 15.37 8.74 -5.90
CA ALA A 46 14.85 9.01 -4.57
C ALA A 46 13.31 9.06 -4.56
N PHE A 47 12.69 9.68 -5.58
CA PHE A 47 11.24 9.64 -5.74
C PHE A 47 10.72 8.22 -5.99
N LEU A 48 11.39 7.44 -6.84
CA LEU A 48 11.00 6.05 -7.10
C LEU A 48 11.13 5.17 -5.85
N ASP A 49 12.13 5.39 -5.01
CA ASP A 49 12.28 4.69 -3.74
C ASP A 49 11.21 5.08 -2.73
N TYR A 50 10.81 6.36 -2.71
CA TYR A 50 9.62 6.78 -1.98
C TYR A 50 8.36 6.05 -2.46
N VAL A 51 8.13 5.96 -3.78
CA VAL A 51 6.99 5.21 -4.34
C VAL A 51 7.03 3.74 -3.90
N LYS A 52 8.20 3.08 -3.95
CA LYS A 52 8.35 1.69 -3.47
C LYS A 52 8.03 1.56 -1.99
N LYS A 53 8.45 2.51 -1.16
CA LYS A 53 8.15 2.54 0.28
C LYS A 53 6.64 2.63 0.51
N VAL A 54 5.97 3.59 -0.13
CA VAL A 54 4.51 3.75 -0.04
C VAL A 54 3.77 2.49 -0.48
N VAL A 55 4.20 1.85 -1.57
CA VAL A 55 3.62 0.57 -2.03
C VAL A 55 3.82 -0.53 -0.98
N ASN A 56 5.00 -0.64 -0.39
CA ASN A 56 5.29 -1.67 0.63
C ASN A 56 4.49 -1.45 1.92
N ASP A 57 4.33 -0.20 2.34
CA ASP A 57 3.45 0.14 3.46
C ASP A 57 2.01 -0.28 3.14
N LYS A 58 1.53 0.01 1.92
CA LYS A 58 0.18 -0.41 1.49
C LYS A 58 0.01 -1.92 1.44
N ARG A 59 1.03 -2.66 0.98
CA ARG A 59 1.02 -4.13 1.00
C ARG A 59 0.96 -4.68 2.42
N THR A 60 1.63 -4.03 3.35
CA THR A 60 1.61 -4.42 4.77
C THR A 60 0.22 -4.21 5.36
N GLU A 61 -0.44 -3.09 5.04
CA GLU A 61 -1.84 -2.86 5.43
C GLU A 61 -2.79 -3.91 4.84
N LEU A 62 -2.64 -4.24 3.55
CA LEU A 62 -3.45 -5.29 2.90
C LEU A 62 -3.21 -6.66 3.51
N PHE A 63 -1.97 -6.95 3.92
CA PHE A 63 -1.64 -8.19 4.60
C PHE A 63 -2.24 -8.25 6.00
N ALA A 64 -2.21 -7.15 6.76
CA ALA A 64 -2.83 -7.05 8.07
C ALA A 64 -4.36 -7.22 7.98
N ASP A 65 -5.03 -6.57 7.03
CA ASP A 65 -6.48 -6.72 6.80
C ASP A 65 -6.87 -8.16 6.47
N LEU A 66 -6.03 -8.88 5.73
CA LEU A 66 -6.21 -10.31 5.52
C LEU A 66 -6.03 -11.10 6.81
N ALA A 67 -4.97 -10.86 7.57
CA ALA A 67 -4.72 -11.54 8.84
C ALA A 67 -5.91 -11.33 9.81
N ASP A 68 -6.37 -10.09 9.99
CA ASP A 68 -7.55 -9.78 10.81
C ASP A 68 -8.83 -10.49 10.33
N LYS A 69 -9.00 -10.74 9.03
CA LYS A 69 -10.12 -11.55 8.52
C LYS A 69 -9.99 -13.05 8.78
N PHE A 70 -8.77 -13.57 8.98
CA PHE A 70 -8.51 -14.97 9.29
C PHE A 70 -8.35 -15.26 10.80
N VAL A 71 -8.10 -14.24 11.62
CA VAL A 71 -8.02 -14.35 13.10
C VAL A 71 -9.35 -14.72 13.79
N PRO A 72 -10.57 -14.36 13.34
CA PRO A 72 -11.79 -14.69 14.07
C PRO A 72 -12.21 -16.17 14.03
N LEU A 73 -11.38 -17.08 13.48
CA LEU A 73 -11.65 -18.52 13.46
C LEU A 73 -10.86 -19.33 14.50
N ASN A 74 -9.92 -18.72 15.24
CA ASN A 74 -9.09 -19.43 16.21
C ASN A 74 -9.49 -19.20 17.68
N GLU A 75 -10.34 -18.21 18.01
CA GLU A 75 -10.74 -17.96 19.40
C GLU A 75 -11.85 -18.88 19.92
N ASP A 76 -12.53 -19.65 19.06
CA ASP A 76 -13.61 -20.58 19.47
C ASP A 76 -13.18 -22.05 19.61
N ILE A 77 -11.91 -22.41 19.36
CA ILE A 77 -11.45 -23.82 19.46
C ILE A 77 -10.81 -24.15 20.83
N GLU A 78 -10.49 -23.16 21.67
CA GLU A 78 -9.92 -23.40 23.02
C GLU A 78 -10.95 -23.39 24.16
N ALA A 79 -12.26 -23.39 23.87
CA ALA A 79 -13.32 -23.39 24.89
C ALA A 79 -13.89 -24.78 25.21
N GLU A 80 -13.27 -25.87 24.75
CA GLU A 80 -13.79 -27.23 24.94
C GLU A 80 -12.73 -28.23 25.41
N GLU A 81 -11.92 -27.89 26.42
CA GLU A 81 -11.22 -28.90 27.24
C GLU A 81 -11.04 -28.42 28.69
N VAL A 82 -12.04 -28.63 29.55
CA VAL A 82 -11.87 -29.12 30.94
C VAL A 82 -13.24 -29.43 31.55
N SER A 83 -13.79 -30.59 31.21
CA SER A 83 -14.72 -31.28 32.09
C SER A 83 -14.55 -32.79 31.92
N GLU A 84 -13.67 -33.38 32.71
CA GLU A 84 -13.82 -34.69 33.37
C GLU A 84 -12.69 -34.92 34.39
#